data_AF-A0A953TFS2-F1
#
_entry.id   AF-A0A953TFS2-F1
#
_cell.length_a   1.000
_cell.length_b   1.000
_cell.length_c   1.000
_cell.angle_alpha   90.00
_cell.angle_beta   90.00
_cell.angle_gamma   90.00
#
_symmetry.space_group_name_H-M   'P 1'
#
loop_
_entity.id
_entity.type
_entity.pdbx_description
1 polymer ?
#
loop_
_entity_poly.entity_id
_entity_poly.type
_entity_poly.pdbx_seq_one_letter_code
_entity_poly.pdbx_strand_id
1 'polypeptide(L)'
;LPFLGTDLRNDHPVSIVYETARAATPAEFIPQVMAGAKITVGVQALPLFGSSTNNATVECASCHNAHDNTLGNFLRKANTGSAMCLSCHIK
;
A
#
# COMPACT_ATOMS: atom_id res chain seq x y z
N LEU A 1 11.74 5.19 -22.37
CA LEU A 1 11.42 4.79 -20.98
C LEU A 1 10.97 6.05 -20.27
N PRO A 2 9.69 6.20 -19.90
CA PRO A 2 9.26 7.41 -19.22
C PRO A 2 9.92 7.38 -17.84
N PHE A 3 10.85 8.31 -17.62
CA PHE A 3 11.49 8.48 -16.32
C PHE A 3 10.41 8.92 -15.34
N LEU A 4 10.20 8.14 -14.28
CA LEU A 4 9.53 8.63 -13.08
C LEU A 4 10.30 9.88 -12.63
N GLY A 5 9.61 11.01 -12.50
CA GLY A 5 10.22 12.26 -12.04
C GLY A 5 10.78 12.12 -10.62
N THR A 6 11.44 13.16 -10.12
CA THR A 6 11.93 13.19 -8.73
C THR A 6 10.81 13.45 -7.71
N ASP A 7 9.64 13.88 -8.18
CA ASP A 7 8.43 14.00 -7.37
C ASP A 7 7.46 12.90 -7.79
N LEU A 8 7.14 12.02 -6.84
CA LEU A 8 6.25 10.88 -7.07
C LEU A 8 4.89 11.06 -6.39
N ARG A 9 4.68 12.15 -5.63
CA ARG A 9 3.49 12.31 -4.78
C ARG A 9 2.17 12.28 -5.55
N ASN A 10 2.23 12.64 -6.83
CA ASN A 10 1.12 12.71 -7.78
C ASN A 10 1.01 11.49 -8.69
N ASP A 11 2.07 10.69 -8.85
CA ASP A 11 2.13 9.57 -9.80
C ASP A 11 2.13 8.20 -9.11
N HIS A 12 2.65 8.12 -7.89
CA HIS A 12 2.75 6.89 -7.10
C HIS A 12 2.49 7.20 -5.62
N PRO A 13 1.63 6.45 -4.93
CA PRO A 13 1.35 6.69 -3.52
C PRO A 13 2.51 6.17 -2.66
N VAL A 14 3.62 6.91 -2.62
CA VAL A 14 4.75 6.66 -1.73
C VAL A 14 4.82 7.72 -0.64
N SER A 15 5.24 7.32 0.55
CA SER A 15 5.32 8.19 1.73
C SER A 15 3.97 8.81 2.16
N ILE A 16 2.85 8.17 1.79
CA ILE A 16 1.51 8.57 2.26
C ILE A 16 1.23 7.90 3.59
N VAL A 17 0.95 8.67 4.63
CA VAL A 17 0.46 8.13 5.91
C VAL A 17 -0.96 7.59 5.71
N TYR A 18 -1.11 6.27 5.73
CA TYR A 18 -2.38 5.62 5.40
C TYR A 18 -3.49 5.98 6.38
N GLU A 19 -3.15 6.09 7.68
CA GLU A 19 -4.09 6.53 8.72
C GLU A 19 -4.70 7.89 8.42
N THR A 20 -3.93 8.86 7.92
CA THR A 20 -4.42 10.20 7.62
C THR A 20 -5.52 10.16 6.56
N ALA A 21 -5.32 9.39 5.48
CA ALA A 21 -6.32 9.24 4.42
C ALA A 21 -7.56 8.47 4.90
N ARG A 22 -7.35 7.35 5.61
CA ARG A 22 -8.43 6.52 6.16
C ARG A 22 -9.28 7.31 7.17
N ALA A 23 -8.67 8.05 8.08
CA ALA A 23 -9.37 8.83 9.09
C ALA A 23 -10.23 9.95 8.48
N ALA A 24 -9.81 10.52 7.35
CA ALA A 24 -10.58 11.53 6.63
C ALA A 24 -11.84 10.95 5.96
N THR A 25 -11.79 9.70 5.48
CA THR A 25 -12.92 9.03 4.78
C THR A 25 -13.06 7.55 5.19
N PRO A 26 -13.46 7.25 6.44
CA PRO A 26 -13.37 5.89 6.99
C PRO A 26 -14.16 4.83 6.22
N ALA A 27 -15.26 5.21 5.58
CA ALA A 27 -16.09 4.30 4.79
C ALA A 27 -15.45 3.88 3.46
N GLU A 28 -14.43 4.60 2.99
CA GLU A 28 -13.77 4.35 1.70
C GLU A 28 -12.50 3.49 1.83
N PHE A 29 -12.10 3.13 3.04
CA PHE A 29 -10.81 2.51 3.33
C PHE A 29 -10.92 1.35 4.32
N ILE A 30 -10.15 0.30 4.07
CA ILE A 30 -10.05 -0.85 4.98
C ILE A 30 -9.15 -0.50 6.17
N PRO A 31 -9.53 -0.83 7.42
CA PRO A 31 -8.67 -0.65 8.58
C PRO A 31 -7.37 -1.45 8.47
N GLN A 32 -6.28 -0.82 8.88
CA GLN A 32 -4.97 -1.48 9.02
C GLN A 32 -4.86 -2.18 10.37
N VAL A 33 -4.16 -3.30 10.41
CA VAL A 33 -3.94 -4.11 11.60
C VAL A 33 -2.46 -4.22 11.89
N MET A 34 -2.10 -4.09 13.17
CA MET A 34 -0.75 -4.40 13.67
C MET A 34 -0.72 -5.75 14.38
N ALA A 35 0.21 -6.61 13.94
CA ALA A 35 0.54 -7.86 14.60
C ALA A 35 2.05 -7.90 14.86
N GLY A 36 2.45 -7.66 16.11
CA GLY A 36 3.86 -7.42 16.45
C GLY A 36 4.40 -6.20 15.72
N ALA A 37 5.53 -6.35 15.03
CA ALA A 37 6.15 -5.27 14.24
C ALA A 37 5.60 -5.12 12.81
N LYS A 38 4.60 -5.94 12.42
CA LYS A 38 4.04 -5.90 11.06
C LYS A 38 2.74 -5.13 11.05
N ILE A 39 2.65 -4.17 10.15
CA ILE A 39 1.44 -3.40 9.87
C ILE A 39 0.93 -3.83 8.50
N THR A 40 -0.33 -4.23 8.41
CA THR A 40 -0.92 -4.74 7.16
C THR A 40 -2.31 -4.21 6.93
N VAL A 41 -2.74 -4.18 5.67
CA VAL A 41 -4.08 -3.75 5.27
C VAL A 41 -4.69 -4.73 4.28
N GLY A 42 -6.01 -4.91 4.39
CA GLY A 42 -6.79 -5.77 3.50
C GLY A 42 -6.69 -7.26 3.82
N VAL A 43 -7.58 -8.03 3.18
CA VAL A 43 -7.70 -9.48 3.36
C VAL A 43 -6.48 -10.28 2.86
N GLN A 44 -5.67 -9.69 1.98
CA GLN A 44 -4.42 -10.28 1.48
C GLN A 44 -3.17 -9.59 2.04
N ALA A 45 -3.34 -8.75 3.08
CA ALA A 45 -2.30 -8.19 3.94
C ALA A 45 -1.14 -7.51 3.20
N LEU A 46 -1.42 -6.44 2.47
CA LEU A 46 -0.35 -5.59 1.94
C LEU A 46 0.37 -4.88 3.10
N PRO A 47 1.71 -4.86 3.14
CA PRO A 47 2.43 -4.25 4.24
C PRO A 47 2.41 -2.73 4.16
N LEU A 48 2.27 -2.09 5.32
CA LEU A 48 2.56 -0.68 5.52
C LEU A 48 3.80 -0.55 6.39
N PHE A 49 4.53 0.55 6.26
CA PHE A 49 5.84 0.71 6.90
C PHE A 49 5.79 1.82 7.95
N GLY A 50 6.18 1.51 9.18
CA GLY A 50 6.12 2.44 10.29
C GLY A 50 6.24 1.71 11.62
N SER A 51 6.26 2.46 12.71
CA SER A 51 6.32 1.92 14.07
C SER A 51 4.94 1.79 14.72
N SER A 52 3.90 2.38 14.13
CA SER A 52 2.52 2.32 14.60
C SER A 52 1.53 2.46 13.46
N THR A 53 0.28 2.07 13.64
CA THR A 53 -0.78 2.34 12.65
C THR A 53 -0.92 3.83 12.35
N ASN A 54 -0.61 4.71 13.30
CA ASN A 54 -0.79 6.16 13.17
C ASN A 54 0.24 6.82 12.25
N ASN A 55 1.40 6.19 12.04
CA ASN A 55 2.47 6.71 11.19
C ASN A 55 2.84 5.76 10.05
N ALA A 56 2.10 4.66 9.88
CA ALA A 56 2.35 3.70 8.83
C ALA A 56 2.13 4.33 7.46
N THR A 57 3.13 4.23 6.59
CA THR A 57 3.09 4.77 5.25
C THR A 57 2.92 3.67 4.20
N VAL A 58 2.30 4.06 3.08
CA VAL A 58 2.39 3.31 1.83
C VAL A 58 3.76 3.57 1.23
N GLU A 59 4.51 2.51 0.93
CA GLU A 59 5.85 2.60 0.33
C GLU A 59 5.94 1.73 -0.91
N CYS A 60 7.06 1.83 -1.65
CA CYS A 60 7.33 0.99 -2.82
C CYS A 60 7.12 -0.51 -2.49
N ALA A 61 7.59 -0.91 -1.31
CA ALA A 61 7.53 -2.28 -0.84
C ALA A 61 6.13 -2.71 -0.36
N SER A 62 5.14 -1.81 -0.33
CA SER A 62 3.73 -2.15 -0.06
C SER A 62 3.12 -2.92 -1.23
N CYS A 63 3.44 -2.50 -2.45
CA CYS A 63 2.97 -3.15 -3.68
C CYS A 63 4.01 -4.13 -4.25
N HIS A 64 5.30 -3.86 -4.04
CA HIS A 64 6.38 -4.62 -4.64
C HIS A 64 7.19 -5.46 -3.64
N ASN A 65 7.62 -6.65 -4.05
CA ASN A 65 8.56 -7.51 -3.35
C ASN A 65 9.81 -7.69 -4.22
N ALA A 66 10.90 -6.97 -3.91
CA ALA A 66 12.14 -7.03 -4.68
C ALA A 66 12.77 -8.43 -4.78
N HIS A 67 12.36 -9.37 -3.91
CA HIS A 67 12.86 -10.74 -3.88
C HIS A 67 11.95 -11.75 -4.59
N ASP A 68 10.81 -11.32 -5.13
CA ASP A 68 9.85 -12.21 -5.79
C ASP A 68 9.24 -11.52 -7.02
N ASN A 69 9.49 -12.09 -8.20
CA ASN A 69 8.96 -11.58 -9.47
C ASN A 69 7.99 -12.55 -10.15
N THR A 70 7.41 -13.50 -9.41
CA THR A 70 6.50 -14.52 -9.96
C THR A 70 5.27 -13.93 -10.65
N LEU A 71 4.81 -12.75 -10.22
CA LEU A 71 3.65 -12.04 -10.78
C LEU A 71 4.01 -10.95 -11.80
N GLY A 72 5.31 -10.79 -12.11
CA GLY A 72 5.82 -9.69 -12.93
C GLY A 72 5.85 -8.35 -12.18
N ASN A 73 6.72 -7.44 -12.63
CA ASN A 73 6.96 -6.13 -12.01
C ASN A 73 7.20 -6.20 -10.49
N PHE A 74 7.68 -7.33 -9.97
CA PHE A 74 7.85 -7.58 -8.54
C PHE A 74 6.57 -7.40 -7.72
N LEU A 75 5.39 -7.58 -8.29
CA LEU A 75 4.14 -7.34 -7.56
C LEU A 75 3.94 -8.38 -6.45
N ARG A 76 3.50 -7.95 -5.27
CA ARG A 76 3.04 -8.83 -4.18
C ARG A 76 1.71 -9.53 -4.49
N LYS A 77 0.96 -8.98 -5.43
CA LYS A 77 -0.41 -9.41 -5.77
C LYS A 77 -0.71 -9.04 -7.22
N ALA A 78 -1.39 -9.93 -7.94
CA ALA A 78 -1.85 -9.62 -9.29
C ALA A 78 -2.84 -8.45 -9.24
N ASN A 79 -2.65 -7.44 -10.09
CA ASN A 79 -3.54 -6.29 -10.14
C ASN A 79 -4.72 -6.45 -11.11
N THR A 80 -5.05 -7.69 -11.49
CA THR A 80 -6.24 -8.00 -12.30
C THR A 80 -7.49 -7.48 -11.58
N GLY A 81 -8.32 -6.70 -12.29
CA GLY A 81 -9.52 -6.10 -11.71
C GLY A 81 -9.25 -5.13 -10.55
N SER A 82 -8.09 -4.46 -10.54
CA SER A 82 -7.68 -3.52 -9.48
C SER A 82 -7.54 -4.16 -8.10
N ALA A 83 -7.30 -5.47 -8.05
CA ALA A 83 -7.27 -6.22 -6.79
C ALA A 83 -6.19 -5.71 -5.82
N MET A 84 -5.11 -5.08 -6.31
CA MET A 84 -4.14 -4.40 -5.45
C MET A 84 -4.78 -3.23 -4.72
N CYS A 85 -5.43 -2.32 -5.46
CA CYS A 85 -6.08 -1.13 -4.93
C CYS A 85 -7.21 -1.47 -3.95
N LEU A 86 -7.99 -2.50 -4.27
CA LEU A 86 -9.10 -2.99 -3.43
C LEU A 86 -8.63 -3.68 -2.13
N SER A 87 -7.32 -3.86 -1.94
CA SER A 87 -6.80 -4.29 -0.64
C SER A 87 -6.83 -3.15 0.38
N CYS A 88 -6.89 -1.90 -0.08
CA CYS A 88 -6.94 -0.71 0.76
C CYS A 88 -8.27 0.03 0.64
N HIS A 89 -8.86 0.08 -0.57
CA HIS A 89 -10.03 0.91 -0.86
C HIS A 89 -11.32 0.10 -0.93
N ILE A 90 -12.39 0.66 -0.36
CA ILE A 90 -13.78 0.19 -0.49
C ILE A 90 -14.43 1.08 -1.57
N LYS A 91 -14.72 0.50 -2.74
CA LYS A 91 -15.25 1.17 -3.95
C LYS A 91 -16.49 0.48 -4.45
#